data_AF-R5WXV0-F1
#
_entry.id   AF-R5WXV0-F1
#
_cell.length_a   1.000
_cell.length_b   1.000
_cell.length_c   1.000
_cell.angle_alpha   90.00
_cell.angle_beta   90.00
_cell.angle_gamma   90.00
#
_symmetry.space_group_name_H-M   'P 1'
#
loop_
_entity.id
_entity.type
_entity.pdbx_description
1 polymer ?
#
loop_
_entity_poly.entity_id
_entity_poly.type
_entity_poly.pdbx_seq_one_letter_code
_entity_poly.pdbx_strand_id
1 'polypeptide(L)'
;MIKDRTTAYAKLVVSGKKIAGRKEYLACKRHLDDLKNKKLEYKFDVEEAEFAINFANTLTLKDGTNLKTRGFQEFIIGSLHGWKKKRTKERRFREAYLQVGRRNGKSFLSGAESTMFSTLLGNKDRIFCAATKQDQANIVWDEIRNFIESDNDLSELYKIKEHDRTIKSLATGTVIRSIGRDTKSMDGFGNILAICDELHAHPNNQMYKLLLDGQADVENALTLAITTAGFNLNGFCYEHYKFCEKILEGVVEKETLFIFICEMDKDDDIWDWKNWLKSNPYFLFEEDGITPNKKKIALYSQKAIDAKEKGGDELTNFLTKQLNMWVTAKDGQYIDLSKFKECESDLTLEDMKGKSAYLGFDLSKGGDLTSIALVFPLENNQIYIYSHSFMPELRLAEHEKTDDVPYRIWVREGLLTLTTGAFGIKTDYKFIVTHLKEVIERYDIKILECGYDAHNAGSFLSDLDFLDCDLTEVKQSAKSLNDATVDFALSVKAVQVLYDKRNSLLKWSIANATTVSNSFGEIKIDKQSQKNRIDPVDAIIDAWKIMLINKKEAVNNDEAVEEWLDLINKRR
;
A
#
# COMPACT_ATOMS: atom_id res chain seq x y z
N MET A 1 19.80 30.12 -29.93
CA MET A 1 18.63 29.66 -29.13
C MET A 1 19.14 28.67 -28.11
N ILE A 2 18.78 28.86 -26.84
CA ILE A 2 19.09 27.90 -25.77
C ILE A 2 18.34 26.60 -26.07
N LYS A 3 19.03 25.46 -25.94
CA LYS A 3 18.42 24.14 -26.14
C LYS A 3 17.49 23.87 -24.96
N ASP A 4 16.21 23.63 -25.20
CA ASP A 4 15.24 23.27 -24.15
C ASP A 4 15.13 21.74 -24.03
N ARG A 5 15.93 21.15 -23.13
CA ARG A 5 16.00 19.69 -22.95
C ARG A 5 14.75 19.13 -22.28
N THR A 6 14.15 19.87 -21.35
CA THR A 6 12.90 19.48 -20.67
C THR A 6 11.77 19.30 -21.68
N THR A 7 11.51 20.31 -22.51
CA THR A 7 10.46 20.22 -23.54
C THR A 7 10.82 19.21 -24.63
N ALA A 8 12.10 19.04 -24.96
CA ALA A 8 12.53 18.04 -25.93
C ALA A 8 12.20 16.61 -25.46
N TYR A 9 12.44 16.29 -24.19
CA TYR A 9 12.05 15.01 -23.61
C TYR A 9 10.53 14.80 -23.63
N ALA A 10 9.76 15.82 -23.22
CA ALA A 10 8.32 15.74 -23.21
C ALA A 10 7.75 15.45 -24.61
N LYS A 11 8.28 16.12 -25.65
CA LYS A 11 7.92 15.86 -27.05
C LYS A 11 8.29 14.45 -27.52
N LEU A 12 9.44 13.95 -27.10
CA LEU A 12 9.92 12.61 -27.45
C LEU A 12 8.98 11.52 -26.91
N VAL A 13 8.56 11.64 -25.64
CA VAL A 13 7.60 10.73 -25.00
C VAL A 13 6.22 10.86 -25.64
N VAL A 14 5.68 12.07 -25.78
CA VAL A 14 4.32 12.28 -26.28
C VAL A 14 4.16 11.90 -27.75
N SER A 15 5.23 11.99 -28.55
CA SER A 15 5.25 11.52 -29.94
C SER A 15 5.39 10.01 -30.11
N GLY A 16 5.63 9.26 -29.02
CA GLY A 16 5.84 7.81 -29.06
C GLY A 16 7.21 7.37 -29.59
N LYS A 17 8.14 8.31 -29.81
CA LYS A 17 9.51 8.00 -30.28
C LYS A 17 10.35 7.31 -29.20
N LYS A 18 10.03 7.52 -27.93
CA LYS A 18 10.57 6.77 -26.79
C LYS A 18 9.47 5.89 -26.21
N ILE A 19 9.79 4.63 -25.92
CA ILE A 19 8.90 3.74 -25.17
C ILE A 19 8.80 4.26 -23.72
N ALA A 20 7.56 4.49 -23.29
CA ALA A 20 7.22 5.07 -21.99
C ALA A 20 5.86 4.54 -21.54
N GLY A 21 5.65 4.45 -20.23
CA GLY A 21 4.35 4.08 -19.66
C GLY A 21 3.35 5.24 -19.70
N ARG A 22 2.07 4.95 -19.45
CA ARG A 22 0.98 5.92 -19.46
C ARG A 22 1.23 7.10 -18.51
N LYS A 23 1.68 6.83 -17.28
CA LYS A 23 1.88 7.89 -16.27
C LYS A 23 3.04 8.83 -16.62
N GLU A 24 4.12 8.30 -17.20
CA GLU A 24 5.23 9.09 -17.76
C GLU A 24 4.74 9.97 -18.93
N TYR A 25 3.92 9.39 -19.82
CA TYR A 25 3.28 10.12 -20.91
C TYR A 25 2.41 11.27 -20.40
N LEU A 26 1.57 11.03 -19.39
CA LEU A 26 0.68 12.05 -18.82
C LEU A 26 1.47 13.21 -18.19
N ALA A 27 2.56 12.92 -17.48
CA ALA A 27 3.43 13.95 -16.91
C ALA A 27 4.04 14.84 -18.03
N CYS A 28 4.56 14.21 -19.09
CA CYS A 28 5.11 14.91 -20.26
C CYS A 28 4.04 15.72 -21.01
N LYS A 29 2.85 15.14 -21.17
CA LYS A 29 1.70 15.79 -21.82
C LYS A 29 1.25 17.01 -21.03
N ARG A 30 1.14 16.92 -19.70
CA ARG A 30 0.80 18.06 -18.82
C ARG A 30 1.77 19.22 -19.03
N HIS A 31 3.08 18.96 -19.07
CA HIS A 31 4.08 19.99 -19.36
C HIS A 31 3.81 20.68 -20.72
N LEU A 32 3.56 19.93 -21.78
CA LEU A 32 3.30 20.49 -23.11
C LEU A 32 1.96 21.24 -23.21
N ASP A 33 0.94 20.79 -22.49
CA ASP A 33 -0.36 21.44 -22.44
C ASP A 33 -0.28 22.75 -21.64
N ASP A 34 0.47 22.76 -20.53
CA ASP A 34 0.72 23.95 -19.72
C ASP A 34 1.48 25.03 -20.50
N LEU A 35 2.45 24.65 -21.35
CA LEU A 35 3.15 25.59 -22.23
C LEU A 35 2.20 26.32 -23.20
N LYS A 36 1.12 25.67 -23.61
CA LYS A 36 0.10 26.25 -24.50
C LYS A 36 -0.95 27.06 -23.73
N ASN A 37 -1.08 26.83 -22.42
CA ASN A 37 -2.09 27.46 -21.60
C ASN A 37 -1.72 28.89 -21.21
N LYS A 38 -2.16 29.86 -22.02
CA LYS A 38 -1.92 31.29 -21.78
C LYS A 38 -2.50 31.79 -20.46
N LYS A 39 -3.56 31.16 -19.95
CA LYS A 39 -4.26 31.54 -18.70
C LYS A 39 -3.60 30.98 -17.44
N LEU A 40 -2.68 30.01 -17.58
CA LEU A 40 -1.98 29.42 -16.44
C LEU A 40 -1.23 30.50 -15.65
N GLU A 41 -1.27 30.44 -14.31
CA GLU A 41 -0.55 31.40 -13.46
C GLU A 41 0.99 31.27 -13.60
N TYR A 42 1.43 30.12 -14.08
CA TYR A 42 2.83 29.76 -14.23
C TYR A 42 3.35 30.01 -15.65
N LYS A 43 4.65 30.28 -15.76
CA LYS A 43 5.40 30.29 -17.02
C LYS A 43 6.57 29.31 -16.89
N PHE A 44 6.97 28.71 -18.01
CA PHE A 44 8.20 27.93 -18.08
C PHE A 44 9.37 28.84 -18.43
N ASP A 45 10.40 28.81 -17.61
CA ASP A 45 11.63 29.56 -17.75
C ASP A 45 12.76 28.63 -18.19
N VAL A 46 13.06 28.66 -19.49
CA VAL A 46 14.02 27.75 -20.12
C VAL A 46 15.44 27.98 -19.60
N GLU A 47 15.79 29.24 -19.29
CA GLU A 47 17.13 29.57 -18.80
C GLU A 47 17.39 28.95 -17.43
N GLU A 48 16.38 29.00 -16.55
CA GLU A 48 16.43 28.42 -15.20
C GLU A 48 16.44 26.89 -15.23
N ALA A 49 15.61 26.30 -16.11
CA ALA A 49 15.61 24.85 -16.33
C ALA A 49 16.99 24.37 -16.79
N GLU A 50 17.57 25.04 -17.79
CA GLU A 50 18.86 24.66 -18.36
C GLU A 50 20.03 24.96 -17.42
N PHE A 51 19.95 26.04 -16.62
CA PHE A 51 20.91 26.29 -15.56
C PHE A 51 20.94 25.14 -14.56
N ALA A 52 19.77 24.69 -14.08
CA ALA A 52 19.68 23.61 -13.11
C ALA A 52 20.20 22.27 -13.68
N ILE A 53 19.86 21.96 -14.93
CA ILE A 53 20.36 20.75 -15.61
C ILE A 53 21.87 20.84 -15.83
N ASN A 54 22.39 21.99 -16.24
CA ASN A 54 23.83 22.18 -16.42
C ASN A 54 24.59 22.07 -15.10
N PHE A 55 24.08 22.66 -14.02
CA PHE A 55 24.64 22.51 -12.68
C PHE A 55 24.69 21.04 -12.25
N ALA A 56 23.64 20.26 -12.47
CA ALA A 56 23.71 18.83 -12.20
C ALA A 56 24.84 18.16 -13.00
N ASN A 57 25.01 18.52 -14.27
CA ASN A 57 26.07 17.98 -15.13
C ASN A 57 27.49 18.48 -14.80
N THR A 58 27.66 19.45 -13.89
CA THR A 58 28.99 19.84 -13.40
C THR A 58 29.43 19.01 -12.20
N LEU A 59 28.53 18.27 -11.56
CA LEU A 59 28.88 17.47 -10.39
C LEU A 59 29.80 16.30 -10.74
N THR A 60 30.85 16.14 -9.97
CA THR A 60 31.85 15.08 -10.16
C THR A 60 31.41 13.79 -9.46
N LEU A 61 31.44 12.68 -10.18
CA LEU A 61 31.19 11.33 -9.65
C LEU A 61 32.47 10.76 -9.02
N LYS A 62 32.32 9.69 -8.23
CA LYS A 62 33.45 9.01 -7.55
C LYS A 62 34.58 8.54 -8.47
N ASP A 63 34.27 8.27 -9.73
CA ASP A 63 35.25 7.85 -10.73
C ASP A 63 35.97 9.02 -11.41
N GLY A 64 35.73 10.25 -10.96
CA GLY A 64 36.30 11.48 -11.50
C GLY A 64 35.63 11.97 -12.79
N THR A 65 34.59 11.29 -13.26
CA THR A 65 33.81 11.76 -14.42
C THR A 65 32.67 12.68 -13.98
N ASN A 66 32.28 13.59 -14.86
CA ASN A 66 31.11 14.44 -14.58
C ASN A 66 29.83 13.65 -14.73
N LEU A 67 28.85 13.94 -13.88
CA LEU A 67 27.50 13.45 -14.03
C LEU A 67 26.97 13.84 -15.42
N LYS A 68 26.34 12.88 -16.09
CA LYS A 68 25.66 13.09 -17.37
C LYS A 68 24.18 12.74 -17.23
N THR A 69 23.34 13.76 -17.12
CA THR A 69 21.90 13.62 -17.07
C THR A 69 21.37 13.03 -18.38
N ARG A 70 20.38 12.15 -18.28
CA ARG A 70 19.63 11.58 -19.41
C ARG A 70 18.23 12.17 -19.47
N GLY A 71 17.58 12.11 -20.63
CA GLY A 71 16.34 12.85 -20.92
C GLY A 71 15.29 12.93 -19.80
N PHE A 72 14.95 11.82 -19.12
CA PHE A 72 13.95 11.88 -18.04
C PHE A 72 14.45 12.63 -16.80
N GLN A 73 15.75 12.56 -16.49
CA GLN A 73 16.39 13.33 -15.41
C GLN A 73 16.37 14.81 -15.75
N GLU A 74 16.63 15.15 -17.02
CA GLU A 74 16.54 16.53 -17.54
C GLU A 74 15.10 17.05 -17.47
N PHE A 75 14.12 16.20 -17.73
CA PHE A 75 12.71 16.53 -17.59
C PHE A 75 12.31 16.81 -16.14
N ILE A 76 12.75 15.98 -15.20
CA ILE A 76 12.50 16.16 -13.76
C ILE A 76 13.12 17.48 -13.29
N ILE A 77 14.45 17.62 -13.42
CA ILE A 77 15.20 18.79 -12.92
C ILE A 77 14.68 20.07 -13.56
N GLY A 78 14.59 20.10 -14.89
CA GLY A 78 14.14 21.30 -15.57
C GLY A 78 12.68 21.65 -15.29
N SER A 79 11.80 20.67 -15.02
CA SER A 79 10.44 20.97 -14.59
C SER A 79 10.38 21.56 -13.17
N LEU A 80 11.17 21.02 -12.23
CA LEU A 80 11.23 21.51 -10.85
C LEU A 80 11.72 22.96 -10.76
N HIS A 81 12.71 23.34 -11.58
CA HIS A 81 13.33 24.66 -11.53
C HIS A 81 12.79 25.65 -12.57
N GLY A 82 12.28 25.17 -13.71
CA GLY A 82 11.82 26.02 -14.81
C GLY A 82 10.39 26.55 -14.66
N TRP A 83 9.48 25.81 -14.02
CA TRP A 83 8.10 26.30 -13.83
C TRP A 83 8.02 27.31 -12.68
N LYS A 84 7.68 28.57 -12.99
CA LYS A 84 7.62 29.67 -12.02
C LYS A 84 6.32 30.46 -12.13
N LYS A 85 5.81 30.99 -11.01
CA LYS A 85 4.69 31.94 -11.00
C LYS A 85 5.05 33.18 -11.82
N LYS A 86 4.15 33.62 -12.70
CA LYS A 86 4.39 34.78 -13.59
C LYS A 86 4.74 36.05 -12.81
N ARG A 87 4.02 36.29 -11.70
CA ARG A 87 4.10 37.50 -10.87
C ARG A 87 5.30 37.51 -9.94
N THR A 88 5.43 36.50 -9.08
CA THR A 88 6.44 36.48 -8.00
C THR A 88 7.75 35.81 -8.40
N LYS A 89 7.79 35.07 -9.52
CA LYS A 89 8.91 34.22 -9.95
C LYS A 89 9.21 33.05 -9.01
N GLU A 90 8.39 32.81 -8.00
CA GLU A 90 8.48 31.62 -7.15
C GLU A 90 8.28 30.34 -7.98
N ARG A 91 8.96 29.26 -7.60
CA ARG A 91 8.77 27.93 -8.20
C ARG A 91 7.33 27.47 -8.03
N ARG A 92 6.79 26.85 -9.09
CA ARG A 92 5.46 26.23 -9.10
C ARG A 92 5.40 25.06 -8.13
N PHE A 93 6.38 24.16 -8.24
CA PHE A 93 6.37 22.89 -7.53
C PHE A 93 7.04 23.04 -6.17
N ARG A 94 6.27 22.73 -5.12
CA ARG A 94 6.72 22.66 -3.72
C ARG A 94 6.82 21.22 -3.22
N GLU A 95 6.14 20.30 -3.91
CA GLU A 95 6.20 18.87 -3.66
C GLU A 95 6.58 18.16 -4.95
N ALA A 96 7.33 17.06 -4.85
CA ALA A 96 7.63 16.19 -5.98
C ALA A 96 7.50 14.73 -5.57
N TYR A 97 6.74 13.94 -6.32
CA TYR A 97 6.62 12.50 -6.17
C TYR A 97 7.26 11.79 -7.37
N LEU A 98 8.37 11.10 -7.12
CA LEU A 98 9.15 10.39 -8.13
C LEU A 98 9.15 8.88 -7.83
N GLN A 99 8.46 8.10 -8.67
CA GLN A 99 8.43 6.64 -8.58
C GLN A 99 9.09 6.02 -9.82
N VAL A 100 10.23 5.34 -9.63
CA VAL A 100 10.96 4.64 -10.70
C VAL A 100 11.51 3.32 -10.17
N GLY A 101 11.68 2.29 -11.01
CA GLY A 101 12.26 1.01 -10.59
C GLY A 101 13.70 1.10 -10.03
N ARG A 102 14.19 0.04 -9.38
CA ARG A 102 15.56 0.00 -8.82
C ARG A 102 16.63 0.18 -9.91
N ARG A 103 17.79 0.74 -9.52
CA ARG A 103 18.95 0.99 -10.41
C ARG A 103 18.71 2.00 -11.56
N ASN A 104 17.65 2.81 -11.47
CA ASN A 104 17.39 3.86 -12.46
C ASN A 104 18.01 5.22 -12.12
N GLY A 105 19.08 5.24 -11.31
CA GLY A 105 19.80 6.48 -10.98
C GLY A 105 18.88 7.55 -10.41
N LYS A 106 18.21 7.29 -9.28
CA LYS A 106 17.42 8.29 -8.54
C LYS A 106 18.29 9.05 -7.53
N SER A 107 19.26 8.35 -6.99
CA SER A 107 20.24 8.74 -5.97
C SER A 107 20.94 10.07 -6.32
N PHE A 108 21.33 10.28 -7.57
CA PHE A 108 21.98 11.53 -7.99
C PHE A 108 21.10 12.78 -7.77
N LEU A 109 19.76 12.66 -7.81
CA LEU A 109 18.85 13.80 -7.57
C LEU A 109 19.06 14.35 -6.16
N SER A 110 19.31 13.48 -5.19
CA SER A 110 19.60 13.88 -3.83
C SER A 110 20.87 14.73 -3.76
N GLY A 111 21.93 14.30 -4.46
CA GLY A 111 23.18 15.05 -4.59
C GLY A 111 23.00 16.39 -5.30
N ALA A 112 22.35 16.39 -6.47
CA ALA A 112 22.13 17.57 -7.29
C ALA A 112 21.25 18.62 -6.61
N GLU A 113 20.11 18.21 -6.08
CA GLU A 113 19.21 19.14 -5.39
C GLU A 113 19.83 19.62 -4.07
N SER A 114 20.49 18.75 -3.30
CA SER A 114 21.09 19.18 -2.02
C SER A 114 22.24 20.16 -2.22
N THR A 115 23.12 19.94 -3.21
CA THR A 115 24.22 20.87 -3.49
C THR A 115 23.72 22.19 -4.05
N MET A 116 22.75 22.18 -4.97
CA MET A 116 22.13 23.39 -5.50
C MET A 116 21.41 24.20 -4.42
N PHE A 117 20.56 23.54 -3.62
CA PHE A 117 19.82 24.21 -2.55
C PHE A 117 20.75 24.72 -1.45
N SER A 118 21.80 23.98 -1.10
CA SER A 118 22.70 24.42 -0.03
C SER A 118 23.68 25.51 -0.47
N THR A 119 24.08 25.59 -1.73
CA THR A 119 25.12 26.52 -2.18
C THR A 119 24.60 27.72 -2.96
N LEU A 120 23.49 27.56 -3.71
CA LEU A 120 22.98 28.61 -4.59
C LEU A 120 21.67 29.23 -4.10
N LEU A 121 20.79 28.44 -3.51
CA LEU A 121 19.42 28.89 -3.22
C LEU A 121 19.16 29.20 -1.75
N GLY A 122 19.82 28.49 -0.84
CA GLY A 122 19.60 28.60 0.60
C GLY A 122 20.25 29.83 1.22
N ASN A 123 19.76 30.20 2.40
CA ASN A 123 20.28 31.29 3.22
C ASN A 123 20.17 30.92 4.71
N LYS A 124 21.22 30.30 5.25
CA LYS A 124 21.24 29.73 6.62
C LYS A 124 20.09 28.75 6.88
N ASP A 125 19.65 28.06 5.84
CA ASP A 125 18.53 27.13 5.87
C ASP A 125 18.93 25.73 6.36
N ARG A 126 17.96 24.81 6.34
CA ARG A 126 18.17 23.40 6.61
C ARG A 126 17.72 22.53 5.45
N ILE A 127 18.46 21.45 5.22
CA ILE A 127 18.12 20.38 4.28
C ILE A 127 18.06 19.07 5.05
N PHE A 128 16.99 18.30 4.85
CA PHE A 128 16.78 17.03 5.55
C PHE A 128 16.76 15.85 4.59
N CYS A 129 17.61 14.86 4.85
CA CYS A 129 17.57 13.55 4.22
C CYS A 129 16.80 12.59 5.14
N ALA A 130 15.61 12.16 4.77
CA ALA A 130 14.68 11.44 5.63
C ALA A 130 14.41 10.02 5.15
N ALA A 131 14.44 9.08 6.08
CA ALA A 131 14.09 7.68 5.85
C ALA A 131 13.49 7.03 7.11
N THR A 132 13.05 5.77 7.02
CA THR A 132 12.43 5.05 8.14
C THR A 132 13.40 4.78 9.31
N LYS A 133 14.68 4.69 9.01
CA LYS A 133 15.78 4.42 9.96
C LYS A 133 16.91 5.40 9.69
N GLN A 134 17.64 5.75 10.75
CA GLN A 134 18.79 6.67 10.63
C GLN A 134 19.82 6.14 9.61
N ASP A 135 20.12 4.85 9.62
CA ASP A 135 21.10 4.27 8.69
C ASP A 135 20.68 4.38 7.22
N GLN A 136 19.38 4.34 6.92
CA GLN A 136 18.88 4.56 5.56
C GLN A 136 19.00 6.04 5.15
N ALA A 137 18.70 6.95 6.08
CA ALA A 137 18.88 8.38 5.85
C ALA A 137 20.36 8.74 5.65
N ASN A 138 21.25 8.03 6.34
CA ASN A 138 22.70 8.19 6.20
C ASN A 138 23.18 7.82 4.78
N ILE A 139 22.53 6.88 4.07
CA ILE A 139 22.91 6.53 2.69
C ILE A 139 22.76 7.73 1.76
N VAL A 140 21.63 8.44 1.86
CA VAL A 140 21.37 9.65 1.07
C VAL A 140 22.38 10.75 1.43
N TRP A 141 22.67 10.91 2.72
CA TRP A 141 23.66 11.88 3.20
C TRP A 141 25.08 11.55 2.71
N ASP A 142 25.48 10.28 2.77
CA ASP A 142 26.77 9.79 2.31
C ASP A 142 26.93 10.01 0.80
N GLU A 143 25.86 9.85 0.02
CA GLU A 143 25.88 10.17 -1.40
C GLU A 143 26.16 11.65 -1.66
N ILE A 144 25.49 12.55 -0.94
CA ILE A 144 25.73 14.00 -1.06
C ILE A 144 27.17 14.34 -0.67
N ARG A 145 27.67 13.77 0.44
CA ARG A 145 29.07 13.88 0.84
C ARG A 145 30.00 13.45 -0.30
N ASN A 146 29.73 12.31 -0.93
CA ASN A 146 30.57 11.80 -2.00
C ASN A 146 30.64 12.75 -3.20
N PHE A 147 29.52 13.37 -3.60
CA PHE A 147 29.53 14.40 -4.65
C PHE A 147 30.39 15.61 -4.29
N ILE A 148 30.34 16.03 -3.02
CA ILE A 148 31.11 17.17 -2.51
C ILE A 148 32.62 16.84 -2.45
N GLU A 149 32.98 15.69 -1.91
CA GLU A 149 34.40 15.29 -1.77
C GLU A 149 35.04 14.88 -3.08
N SER A 150 34.26 14.50 -4.10
CA SER A 150 34.79 14.17 -5.43
C SER A 150 35.14 15.41 -6.26
N ASP A 151 34.74 16.60 -5.81
CA ASP A 151 34.95 17.87 -6.51
C ASP A 151 35.78 18.82 -5.65
N ASN A 152 36.96 19.22 -6.13
CA ASN A 152 37.88 20.04 -5.33
C ASN A 152 37.26 21.38 -4.94
N ASP A 153 36.53 22.03 -5.85
CA ASP A 153 35.93 23.34 -5.60
C ASP A 153 34.79 23.20 -4.58
N LEU A 154 33.94 22.17 -4.71
CA LEU A 154 32.91 21.91 -3.70
C LEU A 154 33.54 21.55 -2.35
N SER A 155 34.61 20.76 -2.30
CA SER A 155 35.24 20.37 -1.03
C SER A 155 35.67 21.58 -0.18
N GLU A 156 36.07 22.68 -0.81
CA GLU A 156 36.42 23.94 -0.13
C GLU A 156 35.19 24.72 0.35
N LEU A 157 34.05 24.53 -0.30
CA LEU A 157 32.78 25.22 0.02
C LEU A 157 32.00 24.55 1.16
N TYR A 158 32.38 23.36 1.62
CA TYR A 158 31.64 22.63 2.63
C TYR A 158 32.50 22.23 3.83
N LYS A 159 31.87 22.26 5.02
CA LYS A 159 32.40 21.66 6.24
C LYS A 159 31.60 20.41 6.59
N ILE A 160 32.23 19.25 6.47
CA ILE A 160 31.64 17.94 6.77
C ILE A 160 31.95 17.56 8.22
N LYS A 161 30.95 17.09 8.95
CA LYS A 161 31.08 16.47 10.28
C LYS A 161 30.41 15.10 10.26
N GLU A 162 31.21 14.06 10.08
CA GLU A 162 30.71 12.69 9.92
C GLU A 162 30.01 12.16 11.18
N HIS A 163 30.59 12.39 12.36
CA HIS A 163 30.02 11.95 13.64
C HIS A 163 28.61 12.50 13.86
N ASP A 164 28.39 13.78 13.53
CA ASP A 164 27.10 14.45 13.71
C ASP A 164 26.16 14.24 12.52
N ARG A 165 26.64 13.58 11.44
CA ARG A 165 25.96 13.46 10.14
C ARG A 165 25.43 14.81 9.63
N THR A 166 26.32 15.81 9.63
CA THR A 166 26.01 17.17 9.13
C THR A 166 27.02 17.63 8.09
N ILE A 167 26.52 18.31 7.05
CA ILE A 167 27.33 19.02 6.05
C ILE A 167 26.86 20.47 6.05
N LYS A 168 27.77 21.41 6.27
CA LYS A 168 27.47 22.85 6.26
C LYS A 168 28.08 23.50 5.02
N SER A 169 27.25 24.14 4.19
CA SER A 169 27.74 25.03 3.15
C SER A 169 28.33 26.29 3.79
N LEU A 170 29.58 26.59 3.47
CA LEU A 170 30.28 27.80 3.91
C LEU A 170 29.82 29.03 3.13
N ALA A 171 29.29 28.84 1.91
CA ALA A 171 28.77 29.92 1.08
C ALA A 171 27.49 30.54 1.65
N THR A 172 26.55 29.71 2.11
CA THR A 172 25.22 30.19 2.56
C THR A 172 24.97 29.99 4.06
N GLY A 173 25.78 29.16 4.72
CA GLY A 173 25.53 28.69 6.07
C GLY A 173 24.48 27.58 6.19
N THR A 174 23.89 27.13 5.07
CA THR A 174 22.86 26.07 5.03
C THR A 174 23.41 24.73 5.50
N VAL A 175 22.62 23.97 6.27
CA VAL A 175 23.04 22.70 6.87
C VAL A 175 22.20 21.54 6.34
N ILE A 176 22.89 20.52 5.79
CA ILE A 176 22.32 19.24 5.39
C ILE A 176 22.49 18.24 6.53
N ARG A 177 21.42 17.56 6.93
CA ARG A 177 21.47 16.48 7.94
C ARG A 177 20.59 15.29 7.59
N SER A 178 21.01 14.09 7.98
CA SER A 178 20.19 12.88 7.91
C SER A 178 19.28 12.76 9.12
N ILE A 179 18.02 12.35 8.90
CA ILE A 179 17.02 12.15 9.94
C ILE A 179 16.33 10.78 9.80
N GLY A 180 16.30 10.02 10.89
CA GLY A 180 15.49 8.82 11.03
C GLY A 180 14.09 9.12 11.58
N ARG A 181 13.46 8.11 12.19
CA ARG A 181 12.06 8.17 12.69
C ARG A 181 11.84 9.06 13.93
N ASP A 182 12.89 9.43 14.68
CA ASP A 182 12.73 10.22 15.91
C ASP A 182 12.48 11.71 15.61
N THR A 183 11.20 12.03 15.42
CA THR A 183 10.70 13.36 15.06
C THR A 183 10.50 14.30 16.24
N LYS A 184 10.65 13.84 17.49
CA LYS A 184 10.40 14.66 18.70
C LYS A 184 11.30 15.88 18.81
N SER A 185 12.44 15.87 18.13
CA SER A 185 13.40 16.97 18.06
C SER A 185 13.19 17.90 16.85
N MET A 186 12.13 17.70 16.06
CA MET A 186 11.94 18.36 14.76
C MET A 186 10.78 19.36 14.69
N ASP A 187 9.84 19.33 15.64
CA ASP A 187 8.76 20.31 15.69
C ASP A 187 9.33 21.74 15.79
N GLY A 188 9.04 22.56 14.78
CA GLY A 188 9.43 23.97 14.72
C GLY A 188 10.65 24.34 13.88
N PHE A 189 11.27 23.40 13.15
CA PHE A 189 12.43 23.73 12.30
C PHE A 189 12.09 23.84 10.81
N GLY A 190 12.06 25.08 10.31
CA GLY A 190 11.99 25.38 8.88
C GLY A 190 13.09 24.69 8.06
N ASN A 191 12.75 24.25 6.85
CA ASN A 191 13.66 23.63 5.89
C ASN A 191 13.39 24.13 4.46
N ILE A 192 14.43 24.23 3.64
CA ILE A 192 14.31 24.64 2.23
C ILE A 192 14.22 23.43 1.29
N LEU A 193 14.77 22.29 1.70
CA LEU A 193 14.70 21.03 0.97
C LEU A 193 14.53 19.86 1.93
N ALA A 194 13.56 19.01 1.65
CA ALA A 194 13.38 17.73 2.31
C ALA A 194 13.40 16.62 1.28
N ILE A 195 14.21 15.59 1.50
CA ILE A 195 14.29 14.40 0.64
C ILE A 195 13.75 13.22 1.44
N CYS A 196 12.55 12.76 1.11
CA CYS A 196 11.97 11.54 1.65
C CYS A 196 12.33 10.37 0.74
N ASP A 197 13.39 9.65 1.06
CA ASP A 197 13.80 8.49 0.27
C ASP A 197 13.06 7.21 0.70
N GLU A 198 12.89 6.32 -0.27
CA GLU A 198 12.12 5.08 -0.20
C GLU A 198 10.76 5.27 0.50
N LEU A 199 9.94 6.22 0.00
CA LEU A 199 8.65 6.57 0.61
C LEU A 199 7.75 5.34 0.87
N HIS A 200 7.82 4.32 0.01
CA HIS A 200 7.10 3.05 0.18
C HIS A 200 7.41 2.27 1.47
N ALA A 201 8.55 2.54 2.10
CA ALA A 201 8.95 1.90 3.36
C ALA A 201 8.43 2.67 4.59
N HIS A 202 8.00 3.92 4.44
CA HIS A 202 7.46 4.70 5.55
C HIS A 202 6.13 4.10 6.01
N PRO A 203 5.96 3.81 7.32
CA PRO A 203 4.76 3.14 7.82
C PRO A 203 3.52 4.02 7.69
N ASN A 204 3.67 5.34 7.78
CA ASN A 204 2.58 6.29 7.71
C ASN A 204 3.07 7.62 7.11
N ASN A 205 2.18 8.62 7.05
CA ASN A 205 2.46 9.93 6.46
C ASN A 205 3.15 10.93 7.39
N GLN A 206 3.46 10.57 8.64
CA GLN A 206 3.90 11.54 9.65
C GLN A 206 5.19 12.25 9.24
N MET A 207 6.21 11.52 8.78
CA MET A 207 7.48 12.10 8.36
C MET A 207 7.30 13.04 7.16
N TYR A 208 6.54 12.60 6.15
CA TYR A 208 6.28 13.39 4.95
C TYR A 208 5.54 14.69 5.29
N LYS A 209 4.49 14.62 6.11
CA LYS A 209 3.72 15.79 6.54
C LYS A 209 4.55 16.74 7.39
N LEU A 210 5.29 16.23 8.37
CA LEU A 210 6.16 17.05 9.22
C LEU A 210 7.14 17.89 8.40
N LEU A 211 7.76 17.27 7.38
CA LEU A 211 8.71 17.94 6.51
C LEU A 211 8.05 18.98 5.62
N LEU A 212 6.89 18.66 5.05
CA LEU A 212 6.10 19.55 4.21
C LEU A 212 5.55 20.75 5.01
N ASP A 213 4.98 20.50 6.18
CA ASP A 213 4.40 21.54 7.04
C ASP A 213 5.50 22.49 7.56
N GLY A 214 6.71 21.97 7.81
CA GLY A 214 7.89 22.76 8.13
C GLY A 214 8.35 23.71 7.01
N GLN A 215 7.76 23.63 5.81
CA GLN A 215 8.07 24.52 4.70
C GLN A 215 7.06 25.66 4.54
N ALA A 216 5.99 25.74 5.36
CA ALA A 216 4.85 26.66 5.13
C ALA A 216 5.28 28.09 4.71
N ASP A 217 6.17 28.70 5.49
CA ASP A 217 6.67 30.08 5.30
C ASP A 217 8.02 30.16 4.56
N VAL A 218 8.51 29.06 4.00
CA VAL A 218 9.78 29.02 3.25
C VAL A 218 9.50 29.09 1.76
N GLU A 219 9.75 30.26 1.17
CA GLU A 219 9.62 30.48 -0.26
C GLU A 219 10.51 29.52 -1.05
N ASN A 220 9.99 29.04 -2.19
CA ASN A 220 10.69 28.13 -3.08
C ASN A 220 11.11 26.79 -2.44
N ALA A 221 10.70 26.43 -1.23
CA ALA A 221 11.05 25.15 -0.64
C ALA A 221 10.50 23.94 -1.43
N LEU A 222 11.18 22.80 -1.33
CA LEU A 222 10.82 21.56 -2.03
C LEU A 222 10.81 20.36 -1.07
N THR A 223 9.71 19.61 -1.05
CA THR A 223 9.64 18.26 -0.48
C THR A 223 9.69 17.22 -1.60
N LEU A 224 10.81 16.53 -1.72
CA LEU A 224 11.12 15.55 -2.74
C LEU A 224 10.91 14.13 -2.18
N ALA A 225 9.81 13.49 -2.54
CA ALA A 225 9.55 12.08 -2.30
C ALA A 225 10.12 11.23 -3.44
N ILE A 226 11.08 10.36 -3.11
CA ILE A 226 11.69 9.41 -4.03
C ILE A 226 11.29 8.01 -3.59
N THR A 227 10.81 7.19 -4.51
CA THR A 227 10.41 5.82 -4.18
C THR A 227 10.51 4.84 -5.34
N THR A 228 10.36 3.57 -5.00
CA THR A 228 9.97 2.47 -5.88
C THR A 228 8.57 1.99 -5.48
N ALA A 229 7.91 1.18 -6.29
CA ALA A 229 6.72 0.46 -5.85
C ALA A 229 7.04 -0.42 -4.62
N GLY A 230 6.08 -0.48 -3.70
CA GLY A 230 6.16 -1.27 -2.47
C GLY A 230 5.25 -2.49 -2.52
N PHE A 231 5.35 -3.30 -1.47
CA PHE A 231 4.48 -4.48 -1.29
C PHE A 231 3.22 -4.15 -0.47
N ASN A 232 3.22 -3.05 0.28
CA ASN A 232 2.09 -2.65 1.11
C ASN A 232 1.11 -1.79 0.31
N LEU A 233 0.02 -2.40 -0.19
CA LEU A 233 -1.09 -1.72 -0.86
C LEU A 233 -2.02 -0.99 0.11
N ASN A 234 -1.86 -1.17 1.42
CA ASN A 234 -2.63 -0.46 2.45
C ASN A 234 -1.83 0.69 3.08
N GLY A 235 -0.58 0.90 2.65
CA GLY A 235 0.31 1.91 3.21
C GLY A 235 0.15 3.29 2.58
N PHE A 236 0.62 4.31 3.29
CA PHE A 236 0.55 5.71 2.86
C PHE A 236 1.11 5.95 1.44
N CYS A 237 2.22 5.32 1.09
CA CYS A 237 2.81 5.55 -0.24
C CYS A 237 1.90 5.05 -1.37
N TYR A 238 1.17 3.96 -1.18
CA TYR A 238 0.20 3.50 -2.18
C TYR A 238 -1.01 4.43 -2.26
N GLU A 239 -1.53 4.88 -1.12
CA GLU A 239 -2.59 5.90 -1.08
C GLU A 239 -2.16 7.17 -1.83
N HIS A 240 -0.95 7.67 -1.55
CA HIS A 240 -0.38 8.84 -2.21
C HIS A 240 -0.11 8.61 -3.70
N TYR A 241 0.31 7.41 -4.09
CA TYR A 241 0.43 6.98 -5.49
C TYR A 241 -0.93 7.05 -6.22
N LYS A 242 -2.01 6.54 -5.62
CA LYS A 242 -3.37 6.63 -6.20
C LYS A 242 -3.87 8.07 -6.28
N PHE A 243 -3.48 8.92 -5.33
CA PHE A 243 -3.73 10.36 -5.41
C PHE A 243 -2.97 11.00 -6.59
N CYS A 244 -1.69 10.67 -6.77
CA CYS A 244 -0.90 11.12 -7.92
C CYS A 244 -1.49 10.66 -9.26
N GLU A 245 -1.99 9.42 -9.33
CA GLU A 245 -2.68 8.89 -10.51
C GLU A 245 -3.91 9.73 -10.88
N LYS A 246 -4.76 10.08 -9.90
CA LYS A 246 -5.93 10.95 -10.12
C LYS A 246 -5.54 12.34 -10.65
N ILE A 247 -4.42 12.89 -10.20
CA ILE A 247 -3.91 14.18 -10.68
C ILE A 247 -3.42 14.07 -12.12
N LEU A 248 -2.64 13.03 -12.44
CA LEU A 248 -2.14 12.80 -13.81
C LEU A 248 -3.28 12.57 -14.82
N GLU A 249 -4.36 11.92 -14.39
CA GLU A 249 -5.57 11.71 -15.21
C GLU A 249 -6.48 12.96 -15.27
N GLY A 250 -6.15 14.04 -14.56
CA GLY A 250 -6.92 15.29 -14.54
C GLY A 250 -8.23 15.23 -13.75
N VAL A 251 -8.40 14.22 -12.90
CA VAL A 251 -9.58 14.08 -12.00
C VAL A 251 -9.47 15.00 -10.79
N VAL A 252 -8.25 15.28 -10.34
CA VAL A 252 -7.96 16.14 -9.19
C VAL A 252 -6.94 17.20 -9.59
N GLU A 253 -7.17 18.46 -9.21
CA GLU A 253 -6.21 19.54 -9.42
C GLU A 253 -5.31 19.71 -8.19
N LYS A 254 -3.99 19.57 -8.39
CA LYS A 254 -2.95 19.97 -7.44
C LYS A 254 -1.76 20.54 -8.22
N GLU A 255 -1.72 21.86 -8.31
CA GLU A 255 -0.78 22.58 -9.18
C GLU A 255 0.65 22.63 -8.65
N THR A 256 0.83 22.48 -7.33
CA THR A 256 2.11 22.57 -6.63
C THR A 256 2.84 21.23 -6.47
N LEU A 257 2.21 20.13 -6.89
CA LEU A 257 2.79 18.78 -6.84
C LEU A 257 3.28 18.35 -8.23
N PHE A 258 4.59 18.18 -8.37
CA PHE A 258 5.20 17.53 -9.53
C PHE A 258 5.12 16.01 -9.38
N ILE A 259 4.81 15.31 -10.47
CA ILE A 259 4.62 13.86 -10.46
C ILE A 259 5.37 13.27 -11.65
N PHE A 260 6.23 12.30 -11.39
CA PHE A 260 6.88 11.52 -12.43
C PHE A 260 6.94 10.04 -12.03
N ILE A 261 6.21 9.21 -12.77
CA ILE A 261 6.05 7.79 -12.47
C ILE A 261 6.39 6.97 -13.72
N CYS A 262 7.38 6.10 -13.60
CA CYS A 262 7.74 5.11 -14.62
C CYS A 262 7.42 3.71 -14.10
N GLU A 263 6.42 3.06 -14.69
CA GLU A 263 5.96 1.72 -14.33
C GLU A 263 5.42 1.02 -15.58
N MET A 264 5.17 -0.28 -15.47
CA MET A 264 4.40 -1.02 -16.48
C MET A 264 2.96 -0.51 -16.55
N ASP A 265 2.35 -0.55 -17.72
CA ASP A 265 0.92 -0.32 -17.83
C ASP A 265 0.13 -1.55 -17.37
N LYS A 266 -1.13 -1.34 -16.94
CA LYS A 266 -1.96 -2.39 -16.35
C LYS A 266 -2.17 -3.61 -17.27
N ASP A 267 -2.29 -3.37 -18.57
CA ASP A 267 -2.64 -4.39 -19.56
C ASP A 267 -1.40 -4.88 -20.35
N ASP A 268 -0.19 -4.51 -19.91
CA ASP A 268 1.05 -4.98 -20.53
C ASP A 268 1.30 -6.46 -20.27
N ASP A 269 1.82 -7.17 -21.27
CA ASP A 269 2.41 -8.49 -21.05
C ASP A 269 3.71 -8.34 -20.25
N ILE A 270 3.70 -8.88 -19.02
CA ILE A 270 4.83 -8.86 -18.08
C ILE A 270 6.03 -9.67 -18.58
N TRP A 271 5.85 -10.53 -19.59
CA TRP A 271 6.91 -11.35 -20.16
C TRP A 271 7.51 -10.76 -21.44
N ASP A 272 6.89 -9.74 -22.04
CA ASP A 272 7.49 -8.99 -23.15
C ASP A 272 8.47 -7.95 -22.62
N TRP A 273 9.76 -8.15 -22.93
CA TRP A 273 10.84 -7.27 -22.50
C TRP A 273 10.67 -5.82 -22.96
N LYS A 274 9.94 -5.57 -24.06
CA LYS A 274 9.71 -4.21 -24.55
C LYS A 274 8.93 -3.38 -23.53
N ASN A 275 8.01 -4.02 -22.80
CA ASN A 275 7.22 -3.33 -21.77
C ASN A 275 8.08 -2.96 -20.57
N TRP A 276 9.13 -3.74 -20.25
CA TRP A 276 10.03 -3.45 -19.12
C TRP A 276 10.76 -2.11 -19.26
N LEU A 277 10.91 -1.60 -20.50
CA LEU A 277 11.48 -0.28 -20.77
C LEU A 277 10.66 0.85 -20.14
N LYS A 278 9.33 0.68 -20.01
CA LYS A 278 8.41 1.68 -19.44
C LYS A 278 8.69 1.95 -17.96
N SER A 279 9.13 0.94 -17.20
CA SER A 279 9.46 1.04 -15.78
C SER A 279 10.92 1.35 -15.49
N ASN A 280 11.80 1.27 -16.50
CA ASN A 280 13.25 1.39 -16.38
C ASN A 280 13.82 2.42 -17.36
N PRO A 281 13.57 3.73 -17.16
CA PRO A 281 13.94 4.80 -18.08
C PRO A 281 15.46 5.07 -18.15
N TYR A 282 16.28 4.38 -17.34
CA TYR A 282 17.73 4.53 -17.32
C TYR A 282 18.45 3.21 -17.62
N PHE A 283 18.25 2.18 -16.80
CA PHE A 283 19.11 0.99 -16.80
C PHE A 283 18.98 0.13 -18.07
N LEU A 284 17.79 0.09 -18.68
CA LEU A 284 17.51 -0.71 -19.87
C LEU A 284 17.69 0.05 -21.19
N PHE A 285 18.17 1.29 -21.13
CA PHE A 285 18.49 2.10 -22.31
C PHE A 285 19.99 2.33 -22.43
N GLU A 286 20.44 2.51 -23.67
CA GLU A 286 21.77 3.08 -23.95
C GLU A 286 21.86 4.53 -23.46
N GLU A 287 23.04 5.14 -23.56
CA GLU A 287 23.26 6.52 -23.12
C GLU A 287 22.37 7.55 -23.83
N ASP A 288 21.90 7.25 -25.04
CA ASP A 288 20.98 8.11 -25.79
C ASP A 288 19.58 8.22 -25.17
N GLY A 289 19.25 7.34 -24.22
CA GLY A 289 17.95 7.30 -23.53
C GLY A 289 16.78 6.83 -24.39
N ILE A 290 17.03 6.29 -25.58
CA ILE A 290 16.01 5.88 -26.56
C ILE A 290 16.25 4.45 -27.03
N THR A 291 17.51 4.09 -27.28
CA THR A 291 17.87 2.77 -27.79
C THR A 291 17.87 1.75 -26.66
N PRO A 292 17.13 0.62 -26.78
CA PRO A 292 17.14 -0.43 -25.77
C PRO A 292 18.51 -1.11 -25.65
N ASN A 293 19.05 -1.23 -24.44
CA ASN A 293 20.32 -1.90 -24.18
C ASN A 293 20.15 -3.42 -24.09
N LYS A 294 20.48 -4.12 -25.18
CA LYS A 294 20.28 -5.57 -25.31
C LYS A 294 20.99 -6.39 -24.22
N LYS A 295 22.18 -5.96 -23.78
CA LYS A 295 22.94 -6.67 -22.73
C LYS A 295 22.25 -6.58 -21.37
N LYS A 296 21.71 -5.40 -21.01
CA LYS A 296 20.97 -5.20 -19.76
C LYS A 296 19.61 -5.88 -19.78
N ILE A 297 18.95 -5.88 -20.94
CA ILE A 297 17.70 -6.62 -21.17
C ILE A 297 17.93 -8.12 -20.95
N ALA A 298 18.98 -8.71 -21.55
CA ALA A 298 19.28 -10.13 -21.36
C ALA A 298 19.50 -10.50 -19.88
N LEU A 299 20.15 -9.62 -19.10
CA LEU A 299 20.31 -9.82 -17.65
C LEU A 299 18.96 -9.78 -16.90
N TYR A 300 18.06 -8.87 -17.29
CA TYR A 300 16.69 -8.84 -16.75
C TYR A 300 15.89 -10.08 -17.15
N SER A 301 16.07 -10.58 -18.37
CA SER A 301 15.40 -11.80 -18.83
C SER A 301 15.79 -13.03 -18.02
N GLN A 302 17.05 -13.15 -17.58
CA GLN A 302 17.43 -14.24 -16.67
C GLN A 302 16.66 -14.19 -15.34
N LYS A 303 16.51 -12.99 -14.76
CA LYS A 303 15.70 -12.80 -13.55
C LYS A 303 14.21 -13.07 -13.78
N ALA A 304 13.71 -12.72 -14.97
CA ALA A 304 12.33 -12.98 -15.35
C ALA A 304 12.06 -14.49 -15.46
N ILE A 305 13.01 -15.27 -15.98
CA ILE A 305 12.92 -16.74 -16.01
C ILE A 305 12.85 -17.29 -14.59
N ASP A 306 13.76 -16.88 -13.69
CA ASP A 306 13.74 -17.30 -12.29
C ASP A 306 12.39 -16.98 -11.62
N ALA A 307 11.88 -15.77 -11.83
CA ALA A 307 10.60 -15.31 -11.28
C ALA A 307 9.41 -16.09 -11.85
N LYS A 308 9.43 -16.42 -13.14
CA LYS A 308 8.39 -17.21 -13.81
C LYS A 308 8.33 -18.63 -13.27
N GLU A 309 9.48 -19.26 -13.08
CA GLU A 309 9.56 -20.67 -12.70
C GLU A 309 9.34 -20.87 -11.20
N LYS A 310 9.78 -19.92 -10.37
CA LYS A 310 9.64 -20.01 -8.91
C LYS A 310 8.30 -19.50 -8.39
N GLY A 311 7.63 -18.59 -9.11
CA GLY A 311 6.35 -18.02 -8.67
C GLY A 311 6.47 -17.21 -7.37
N GLY A 312 5.34 -17.06 -6.65
CA GLY A 312 5.26 -16.51 -5.30
C GLY A 312 6.00 -15.21 -5.05
N ASP A 313 6.81 -15.21 -3.99
CA ASP A 313 7.58 -14.05 -3.56
C ASP A 313 8.60 -13.61 -4.61
N GLU A 314 9.19 -14.53 -5.38
CA GLU A 314 10.14 -14.19 -6.45
C GLU A 314 9.45 -13.46 -7.60
N LEU A 315 8.27 -13.95 -8.01
CA LEU A 315 7.43 -13.25 -8.99
C LEU A 315 7.01 -11.87 -8.49
N THR A 316 6.52 -11.80 -7.26
CA THR A 316 6.09 -10.54 -6.64
C THR A 316 7.24 -9.56 -6.51
N ASN A 317 8.43 -10.04 -6.12
CA ASN A 317 9.64 -9.22 -6.04
C ASN A 317 10.02 -8.67 -7.41
N PHE A 318 10.00 -9.51 -8.44
CA PHE A 318 10.30 -9.09 -9.81
C PHE A 318 9.32 -8.03 -10.30
N LEU A 319 8.01 -8.28 -10.19
CA LEU A 319 6.97 -7.32 -10.59
C LEU A 319 7.11 -5.99 -9.84
N THR A 320 7.32 -6.04 -8.52
CA THR A 320 7.38 -4.83 -7.69
C THR A 320 8.69 -4.08 -7.83
N LYS A 321 9.85 -4.75 -7.81
CA LYS A 321 11.16 -4.08 -7.72
C LYS A 321 11.85 -3.85 -9.06
N GLN A 322 11.55 -4.66 -10.08
CA GLN A 322 12.14 -4.56 -11.42
C GLN A 322 11.15 -3.91 -12.38
N LEU A 323 9.88 -4.30 -12.33
CA LEU A 323 8.84 -3.73 -13.19
C LEU A 323 8.08 -2.55 -12.56
N ASN A 324 8.40 -2.23 -11.30
CA ASN A 324 7.87 -1.09 -10.56
C ASN A 324 6.33 -1.09 -10.45
N MET A 325 5.73 -2.27 -10.32
CA MET A 325 4.29 -2.46 -10.21
C MET A 325 3.86 -2.61 -8.74
N TRP A 326 2.71 -2.04 -8.40
CA TRP A 326 2.08 -2.28 -7.10
C TRP A 326 1.30 -3.59 -7.16
N VAL A 327 1.94 -4.70 -6.77
CA VAL A 327 1.33 -6.03 -6.71
C VAL A 327 1.53 -6.67 -5.34
N THR A 328 0.56 -7.49 -4.94
CA THR A 328 0.68 -8.42 -3.81
C THR A 328 0.98 -9.81 -4.33
N ALA A 329 1.66 -10.61 -3.51
CA ALA A 329 1.84 -12.02 -3.81
C ALA A 329 0.46 -12.68 -3.88
N LYS A 330 0.16 -13.26 -5.05
CA LYS A 330 -1.03 -14.10 -5.21
C LYS A 330 -0.91 -15.40 -4.42
N ASP A 331 0.30 -15.88 -4.17
CA ASP A 331 0.52 -17.13 -3.46
C ASP A 331 0.24 -16.95 -1.97
N GLY A 332 -0.82 -17.61 -1.52
CA GLY A 332 -1.31 -17.59 -0.16
C GLY A 332 -2.55 -16.73 0.05
N GLN A 333 -2.87 -15.74 -0.79
CA GLN A 333 -4.07 -14.91 -0.63
C GLN A 333 -5.32 -15.81 -0.68
N TYR A 334 -6.10 -15.82 0.40
CA TYR A 334 -7.22 -16.76 0.55
C TYR A 334 -8.33 -16.52 -0.48
N ILE A 335 -8.77 -15.27 -0.60
CA ILE A 335 -9.87 -14.86 -1.48
C ILE A 335 -9.39 -13.86 -2.54
N ASP A 336 -9.85 -14.02 -3.78
CA ASP A 336 -9.71 -13.01 -4.82
C ASP A 336 -10.50 -11.76 -4.43
N LEU A 337 -9.79 -10.68 -4.08
CA LEU A 337 -10.40 -9.43 -3.60
C LEU A 337 -11.28 -8.75 -4.64
N SER A 338 -11.08 -9.02 -5.94
CA SER A 338 -11.99 -8.52 -6.97
C SER A 338 -13.34 -9.22 -6.90
N LYS A 339 -13.35 -10.54 -6.67
CA LYS A 339 -14.58 -11.32 -6.45
C LYS A 339 -15.26 -11.00 -5.13
N PHE A 340 -14.48 -10.86 -4.05
CA PHE A 340 -15.05 -10.40 -2.79
C PHE A 340 -15.65 -9.00 -2.90
N LYS A 341 -15.11 -8.11 -3.73
CA LYS A 341 -15.71 -6.81 -3.98
C LYS A 341 -17.05 -6.89 -4.72
N GLU A 342 -17.21 -7.86 -5.64
CA GLU A 342 -18.50 -8.10 -6.31
C GLU A 342 -19.60 -8.57 -5.31
N CYS A 343 -19.20 -9.11 -4.15
CA CYS A 343 -20.10 -9.50 -3.06
C CYS A 343 -20.55 -8.32 -2.16
N GLU A 344 -20.09 -7.09 -2.41
CA GLU A 344 -20.53 -5.90 -1.67
C GLU A 344 -22.05 -5.67 -1.87
N SER A 345 -22.77 -5.43 -0.77
CA SER A 345 -24.20 -5.13 -0.80
C SER A 345 -24.54 -3.93 0.09
N ASP A 346 -25.74 -3.40 -0.08
CA ASP A 346 -26.33 -2.38 0.81
C ASP A 346 -27.12 -3.00 1.98
N LEU A 347 -27.17 -4.33 2.05
CA LEU A 347 -27.84 -5.06 3.13
C LEU A 347 -27.12 -4.85 4.46
N THR A 348 -27.90 -4.91 5.52
CA THR A 348 -27.50 -4.75 6.91
C THR A 348 -28.09 -5.85 7.77
N LEU A 349 -27.74 -5.85 9.05
CA LEU A 349 -28.38 -6.77 10.01
C LEU A 349 -29.88 -6.50 10.21
N GLU A 350 -30.36 -5.27 9.95
CA GLU A 350 -31.81 -4.97 9.97
C GLU A 350 -32.57 -5.73 8.89
N ASP A 351 -31.97 -5.91 7.71
CA ASP A 351 -32.57 -6.68 6.61
C ASP A 351 -32.67 -8.18 6.93
N MET A 352 -31.94 -8.65 7.94
CA MET A 352 -31.95 -10.03 8.42
C MET A 352 -32.94 -10.25 9.58
N LYS A 353 -33.80 -9.27 9.86
CA LYS A 353 -34.75 -9.37 10.97
C LYS A 353 -35.70 -10.58 10.80
N GLY A 354 -35.89 -11.36 11.86
CA GLY A 354 -36.73 -12.57 11.85
C GLY A 354 -36.13 -13.75 11.08
N LYS A 355 -34.88 -13.66 10.61
CA LYS A 355 -34.21 -14.75 9.89
C LYS A 355 -33.42 -15.65 10.83
N SER A 356 -33.10 -16.84 10.33
CA SER A 356 -32.25 -17.81 11.03
C SER A 356 -30.80 -17.70 10.59
N ALA A 357 -29.86 -17.89 11.52
CA ALA A 357 -28.42 -17.82 11.26
C ALA A 357 -27.65 -18.95 11.95
N TYR A 358 -26.48 -19.25 11.39
CA TYR A 358 -25.42 -19.97 12.08
C TYR A 358 -24.47 -18.98 12.74
N LEU A 359 -24.07 -19.27 13.98
CA LEU A 359 -23.19 -18.43 14.78
C LEU A 359 -21.79 -19.01 14.83
N GLY A 360 -20.78 -18.16 14.78
CA GLY A 360 -19.37 -18.53 14.90
C GLY A 360 -18.61 -17.58 15.82
N PHE A 361 -17.64 -18.12 16.54
CA PHE A 361 -16.80 -17.37 17.47
C PHE A 361 -15.31 -17.61 17.21
N ASP A 362 -14.56 -16.52 17.09
CA ASP A 362 -13.10 -16.54 17.25
C ASP A 362 -12.71 -15.84 18.56
N LEU A 363 -12.18 -16.61 19.53
CA LEU A 363 -11.98 -16.17 20.92
C LEU A 363 -10.50 -15.93 21.24
N SER A 364 -10.14 -14.69 21.58
CA SER A 364 -8.79 -14.32 22.00
C SER A 364 -8.67 -14.10 23.52
N LYS A 365 -7.53 -14.49 24.12
CA LYS A 365 -7.17 -14.13 25.51
C LYS A 365 -6.75 -12.65 25.69
N GLY A 366 -6.86 -11.84 24.62
CA GLY A 366 -6.63 -10.39 24.64
C GLY A 366 -5.38 -9.91 23.92
N GLY A 367 -4.79 -10.71 23.03
CA GLY A 367 -3.68 -10.26 22.16
C GLY A 367 -4.08 -10.06 20.69
N ASP A 368 -5.19 -10.65 20.28
CA ASP A 368 -5.81 -10.60 18.96
C ASP A 368 -7.26 -10.07 19.13
N LEU A 369 -8.01 -9.88 18.05
CA LEU A 369 -9.42 -9.49 18.20
C LEU A 369 -10.21 -10.69 18.74
N THR A 370 -11.34 -10.42 19.36
CA THR A 370 -12.37 -11.45 19.56
C THR A 370 -13.51 -11.13 18.62
N SER A 371 -13.98 -12.09 17.83
CA SER A 371 -14.95 -11.83 16.76
C SER A 371 -16.13 -12.77 16.84
N ILE A 372 -17.31 -12.23 16.52
CA ILE A 372 -18.53 -13.00 16.29
C ILE A 372 -18.91 -12.89 14.81
N ALA A 373 -19.44 -13.96 14.25
CA ALA A 373 -19.98 -13.98 12.90
C ALA A 373 -21.35 -14.64 12.87
N LEU A 374 -22.25 -14.07 12.08
CA LEU A 374 -23.56 -14.64 11.75
C LEU A 374 -23.60 -14.92 10.25
N VAL A 375 -23.93 -16.16 9.90
CA VAL A 375 -24.07 -16.62 8.51
C VAL A 375 -25.53 -16.96 8.26
N PHE A 376 -26.17 -16.20 7.38
CA PHE A 376 -27.58 -16.30 7.03
C PHE A 376 -27.74 -16.95 5.65
N PRO A 377 -28.16 -18.22 5.56
CA PRO A 377 -28.62 -18.79 4.31
C PRO A 377 -29.90 -18.07 3.87
N LEU A 378 -29.89 -17.50 2.67
CA LEU A 378 -31.03 -16.82 2.06
C LEU A 378 -31.59 -17.65 0.90
N GLU A 379 -32.66 -17.15 0.28
CA GLU A 379 -33.23 -17.74 -0.93
C GLU A 379 -32.23 -17.69 -2.11
N ASN A 380 -32.46 -18.50 -3.14
CA ASN A 380 -31.63 -18.57 -4.35
C ASN A 380 -30.15 -18.87 -4.11
N ASN A 381 -29.82 -19.60 -3.05
CA ASN A 381 -28.45 -19.94 -2.64
C ASN A 381 -27.58 -18.72 -2.32
N GLN A 382 -28.17 -17.54 -2.06
CA GLN A 382 -27.42 -16.41 -1.52
C GLN A 382 -27.15 -16.62 -0.03
N ILE A 383 -26.04 -16.08 0.45
CA ILE A 383 -25.65 -16.19 1.85
C ILE A 383 -25.19 -14.82 2.32
N TYR A 384 -25.89 -14.23 3.28
CA TYR A 384 -25.48 -12.99 3.89
C TYR A 384 -24.58 -13.27 5.10
N ILE A 385 -23.45 -12.56 5.18
CA ILE A 385 -22.52 -12.67 6.31
C ILE A 385 -22.47 -11.34 7.08
N TYR A 386 -22.51 -11.46 8.40
CA TYR A 386 -22.30 -10.36 9.33
C TYR A 386 -21.17 -10.73 10.28
N SER A 387 -20.32 -9.76 10.63
CA SER A 387 -19.26 -9.93 11.61
C SER A 387 -19.09 -8.68 12.46
N HIS A 388 -18.80 -8.87 13.75
CA HIS A 388 -18.47 -7.80 14.69
C HIS A 388 -17.32 -8.22 15.59
N SER A 389 -16.41 -7.30 15.90
CA SER A 389 -15.23 -7.61 16.72
C SER A 389 -15.14 -6.79 18.00
N PHE A 390 -14.34 -7.29 18.93
CA PHE A 390 -14.14 -6.75 20.26
C PHE A 390 -12.65 -6.69 20.61
N MET A 391 -12.26 -5.67 21.36
CA MET A 391 -10.88 -5.54 21.88
C MET A 391 -10.90 -4.88 23.27
N PRO A 392 -10.03 -5.29 24.22
CA PRO A 392 -9.88 -4.58 25.48
C PRO A 392 -9.30 -3.17 25.28
N GLU A 393 -9.85 -2.15 25.96
CA GLU A 393 -9.49 -0.74 25.72
C GLU A 393 -7.98 -0.44 25.91
N LEU A 394 -7.32 -1.05 26.91
CA LEU A 394 -5.89 -0.82 27.15
C LEU A 394 -5.01 -1.51 26.09
N ARG A 395 -5.52 -2.55 25.42
CA ARG A 395 -4.83 -3.21 24.30
C ARG A 395 -4.82 -2.37 23.04
N LEU A 396 -5.82 -1.50 22.84
CA LEU A 396 -5.85 -0.58 21.72
C LEU A 396 -4.57 0.28 21.68
N ALA A 397 -4.18 0.87 22.80
CA ALA A 397 -3.00 1.74 22.89
C ALA A 397 -1.67 0.99 22.69
N GLU A 398 -1.64 -0.31 23.02
CA GLU A 398 -0.49 -1.17 22.75
C GLU A 398 -0.41 -1.49 21.25
N HIS A 399 -1.53 -1.94 20.67
CA HIS A 399 -1.63 -2.33 19.26
C HIS A 399 -1.47 -1.15 18.30
N GLU A 400 -1.91 0.06 18.65
CA GLU A 400 -1.67 1.28 17.86
C GLU A 400 -0.19 1.61 17.68
N LYS A 401 0.68 1.13 18.58
CA LYS A 401 2.14 1.32 18.46
C LYS A 401 2.80 0.25 17.62
N THR A 402 2.24 -0.96 17.59
CA THR A 402 2.86 -2.14 16.97
C THR A 402 2.29 -2.47 15.60
N ASP A 403 1.01 -2.19 15.39
CA ASP A 403 0.22 -2.63 14.25
C ASP A 403 -0.14 -1.42 13.38
N ASP A 404 0.00 -1.57 12.07
CA ASP A 404 -0.41 -0.56 11.09
C ASP A 404 -1.87 -0.79 10.70
N VAL A 405 -2.76 -0.70 11.70
CA VAL A 405 -4.17 -1.12 11.62
C VAL A 405 -5.09 0.00 12.10
N PRO A 406 -6.16 0.36 11.37
CA PRO A 406 -6.98 1.55 11.65
C PRO A 406 -8.05 1.33 12.74
N TYR A 407 -7.68 0.79 13.91
CA TYR A 407 -8.63 0.42 14.96
C TYR A 407 -9.60 1.54 15.38
N ARG A 408 -9.14 2.79 15.52
CA ARG A 408 -10.04 3.92 15.89
C ARG A 408 -11.10 4.22 14.84
N ILE A 409 -10.81 3.94 13.56
CA ILE A 409 -11.80 4.09 12.50
C ILE A 409 -12.88 3.04 12.71
N TRP A 410 -12.51 1.78 12.93
CA TRP A 410 -13.46 0.71 13.20
C TRP A 410 -14.29 0.92 14.45
N VAL A 411 -13.70 1.49 15.52
CA VAL A 411 -14.45 1.88 16.72
C VAL A 411 -15.47 2.96 16.40
N ARG A 412 -15.08 3.99 15.64
CA ARG A 412 -15.98 5.08 15.25
C ARG A 412 -17.10 4.62 14.30
N GLU A 413 -16.79 3.69 13.41
CA GLU A 413 -17.72 3.08 12.47
C GLU A 413 -18.61 2.02 13.13
N GLY A 414 -18.38 1.68 14.40
CA GLY A 414 -19.16 0.68 15.13
C GLY A 414 -18.89 -0.76 14.66
N LEU A 415 -17.74 -1.03 14.03
CA LEU A 415 -17.31 -2.37 13.59
C LEU A 415 -16.46 -3.08 14.66
N LEU A 416 -15.86 -2.31 15.57
CA LEU A 416 -15.04 -2.78 16.68
C LEU A 416 -15.52 -2.16 17.99
N THR A 417 -15.90 -2.98 18.96
CA THR A 417 -16.30 -2.49 20.30
C THR A 417 -15.18 -2.67 21.31
N LEU A 418 -14.86 -1.60 22.04
CA LEU A 418 -13.89 -1.67 23.12
C LEU A 418 -14.54 -2.16 24.42
N THR A 419 -13.95 -3.18 25.03
CA THR A 419 -14.42 -3.71 26.32
C THR A 419 -13.59 -3.15 27.48
N THR A 420 -14.25 -2.75 28.56
CA THR A 420 -13.61 -2.18 29.76
C THR A 420 -13.53 -3.16 30.94
N GLY A 421 -14.20 -4.31 30.86
CA GLY A 421 -14.09 -5.38 31.85
C GLY A 421 -12.68 -5.97 31.96
N ALA A 422 -12.45 -6.74 33.03
CA ALA A 422 -11.15 -7.34 33.34
C ALA A 422 -9.97 -6.33 33.32
N PHE A 423 -10.20 -5.15 33.91
CA PHE A 423 -9.29 -4.00 33.96
C PHE A 423 -8.89 -3.45 32.57
N GLY A 424 -9.63 -3.76 31.51
CA GLY A 424 -9.34 -3.32 30.14
C GLY A 424 -8.15 -4.02 29.47
N ILE A 425 -7.61 -5.09 30.07
CA ILE A 425 -6.42 -5.82 29.58
C ILE A 425 -6.81 -7.15 28.91
N LYS A 426 -7.86 -7.82 29.43
CA LYS A 426 -8.35 -9.11 28.93
C LYS A 426 -9.73 -8.94 28.29
N THR A 427 -10.05 -9.81 27.36
CA THR A 427 -11.37 -9.88 26.72
C THR A 427 -12.47 -10.09 27.76
N ASP A 428 -13.49 -9.23 27.73
CA ASP A 428 -14.68 -9.37 28.57
C ASP A 428 -15.74 -10.21 27.85
N TYR A 429 -15.68 -11.52 28.05
CA TYR A 429 -16.63 -12.45 27.43
C TYR A 429 -18.08 -12.20 27.84
N LYS A 430 -18.34 -11.72 29.07
CA LYS A 430 -19.71 -11.42 29.52
C LYS A 430 -20.29 -10.25 28.76
N PHE A 431 -19.47 -9.24 28.47
CA PHE A 431 -19.88 -8.14 27.61
C PHE A 431 -20.23 -8.62 26.20
N ILE A 432 -19.41 -9.51 25.62
CA ILE A 432 -19.65 -10.07 24.28
C ILE A 432 -20.97 -10.86 24.25
N VAL A 433 -21.22 -11.71 25.26
CA VAL A 433 -22.48 -12.45 25.42
C VAL A 433 -23.67 -11.49 25.52
N THR A 434 -23.54 -10.44 26.34
CA THR A 434 -24.61 -9.44 26.51
C THR A 434 -24.90 -8.72 25.19
N HIS A 435 -23.85 -8.31 24.47
CA HIS A 435 -23.97 -7.69 23.15
C HIS A 435 -24.66 -8.62 22.15
N LEU A 436 -24.25 -9.90 22.09
CA LEU A 436 -24.86 -10.87 21.20
C LEU A 436 -26.35 -11.06 21.53
N LYS A 437 -26.71 -11.14 22.82
CA LYS A 437 -28.10 -11.21 23.26
C LYS A 437 -28.90 -10.00 22.80
N GLU A 438 -28.37 -8.79 22.98
CA GLU A 438 -29.03 -7.56 22.50
C GLU A 438 -29.22 -7.55 20.99
N VAL A 439 -28.25 -8.05 20.23
CA VAL A 439 -28.33 -8.18 18.77
C VAL A 439 -29.41 -9.17 18.37
N ILE A 440 -29.41 -10.37 18.96
CA ILE A 440 -30.40 -11.41 18.70
C ILE A 440 -31.82 -10.94 19.03
N GLU A 441 -32.03 -10.32 20.19
CA GLU A 441 -33.34 -9.82 20.61
C GLU A 441 -33.82 -8.65 19.75
N ARG A 442 -32.92 -7.71 19.39
CA ARG A 442 -33.28 -6.53 18.58
C ARG A 442 -33.78 -6.90 17.18
N TYR A 443 -33.11 -7.88 16.56
CA TYR A 443 -33.40 -8.30 15.19
C TYR A 443 -34.20 -9.60 15.12
N ASP A 444 -34.66 -10.14 16.25
CA ASP A 444 -35.44 -11.39 16.29
C ASP A 444 -34.75 -12.54 15.51
N ILE A 445 -33.44 -12.71 15.73
CA ILE A 445 -32.63 -13.68 14.99
C ILE A 445 -32.71 -15.03 15.67
N LYS A 446 -33.04 -16.09 14.93
CA LYS A 446 -32.99 -17.46 15.44
C LYS A 446 -31.62 -18.08 15.16
N ILE A 447 -30.86 -18.42 16.20
CA ILE A 447 -29.60 -19.17 16.03
C ILE A 447 -29.93 -20.66 15.86
N LEU A 448 -29.49 -21.25 14.76
CA LEU A 448 -29.73 -22.67 14.46
C LEU A 448 -28.72 -23.56 15.18
N GLU A 449 -27.45 -23.17 15.13
CA GLU A 449 -26.34 -23.84 15.79
C GLU A 449 -25.15 -22.89 15.87
N CYS A 450 -24.27 -23.11 16.85
CA CYS A 450 -23.11 -22.28 17.11
C CYS A 450 -21.81 -23.10 17.00
N GLY A 451 -20.89 -22.67 16.13
CA GLY A 451 -19.53 -23.19 16.04
C GLY A 451 -18.53 -22.37 16.87
N TYR A 452 -17.61 -23.04 17.56
CA TYR A 452 -16.56 -22.36 18.34
C TYR A 452 -15.28 -23.20 18.44
N ASP A 453 -14.12 -22.56 18.57
CA ASP A 453 -12.88 -23.25 18.98
C ASP A 453 -12.87 -23.52 20.50
N ALA A 454 -12.50 -24.75 20.90
CA ALA A 454 -12.34 -25.14 22.30
C ALA A 454 -11.31 -24.28 23.06
N HIS A 455 -10.35 -23.70 22.36
CA HIS A 455 -9.36 -22.85 22.99
C HIS A 455 -10.05 -21.58 23.57
N ASN A 456 -10.10 -21.49 24.91
CA ASN A 456 -10.73 -20.40 25.70
C ASN A 456 -12.24 -20.49 25.93
N ALA A 457 -12.92 -21.53 25.46
CA ALA A 457 -14.38 -21.63 25.55
C ALA A 457 -14.92 -22.07 26.93
N GLY A 458 -14.08 -22.66 27.80
CA GLY A 458 -14.55 -23.39 28.99
C GLY A 458 -15.49 -22.63 29.95
N SER A 459 -15.24 -21.36 30.24
CA SER A 459 -16.14 -20.53 31.08
C SER A 459 -17.18 -19.74 30.28
N PHE A 460 -17.08 -19.78 28.95
CA PHE A 460 -17.88 -18.99 28.02
C PHE A 460 -19.13 -19.74 27.55
N LEU A 461 -19.05 -21.08 27.43
CA LEU A 461 -20.15 -21.90 26.92
C LEU A 461 -21.41 -21.87 27.79
N SER A 462 -21.27 -21.90 29.11
CA SER A 462 -22.43 -21.83 30.02
C SER A 462 -23.19 -20.50 29.95
N ASP A 463 -22.52 -19.43 29.50
CA ASP A 463 -23.16 -18.12 29.34
C ASP A 463 -23.97 -18.04 28.03
N LEU A 464 -23.87 -19.05 27.15
CA LEU A 464 -24.58 -19.15 25.87
C LEU A 464 -25.91 -19.92 25.95
N ASP A 465 -26.33 -20.38 27.12
CA ASP A 465 -27.58 -21.13 27.31
C ASP A 465 -28.83 -20.41 26.74
N PHE A 466 -28.80 -19.07 26.64
CA PHE A 466 -29.89 -18.28 26.08
C PHE A 466 -30.09 -18.45 24.57
N LEU A 467 -29.12 -19.03 23.85
CA LEU A 467 -29.21 -19.27 22.41
C LEU A 467 -30.22 -20.37 22.05
N ASP A 468 -30.51 -21.27 23.00
CA ASP A 468 -31.41 -22.42 22.80
C ASP A 468 -31.06 -23.24 21.54
N CYS A 469 -29.76 -23.46 21.31
CA CYS A 469 -29.22 -24.18 20.16
C CYS A 469 -28.06 -25.09 20.55
N ASP A 470 -27.68 -26.00 19.66
CA ASP A 470 -26.50 -26.83 19.85
C ASP A 470 -25.22 -25.98 19.77
N LEU A 471 -24.26 -26.28 20.64
CA LEU A 471 -22.93 -25.67 20.68
C LEU A 471 -21.91 -26.72 20.23
N THR A 472 -21.31 -26.52 19.06
CA THR A 472 -20.43 -27.51 18.43
C THR A 472 -18.98 -27.04 18.40
N GLU A 473 -18.10 -27.84 18.98
CA GLU A 473 -16.66 -27.61 18.96
C GLU A 473 -16.08 -27.81 17.55
N VAL A 474 -15.45 -26.77 17.02
CA VAL A 474 -14.76 -26.75 15.73
C VAL A 474 -13.26 -26.92 15.95
N LYS A 475 -12.72 -28.10 15.61
CA LYS A 475 -11.28 -28.36 15.70
C LYS A 475 -10.48 -27.48 14.73
N GLN A 476 -9.53 -26.68 15.23
CA GLN A 476 -8.72 -25.73 14.46
C GLN A 476 -7.52 -26.38 13.71
N SER A 477 -7.80 -27.37 12.85
CA SER A 477 -6.79 -28.05 12.02
C SER A 477 -7.16 -27.98 10.55
N ALA A 478 -6.16 -28.03 9.65
CA ALA A 478 -6.37 -27.99 8.21
C ALA A 478 -7.36 -29.06 7.74
N LYS A 479 -7.23 -30.30 8.23
CA LYS A 479 -8.18 -31.38 7.98
C LYS A 479 -9.63 -31.04 8.32
N SER A 480 -9.82 -30.41 9.47
CA SER A 480 -11.12 -30.13 10.04
C SER A 480 -11.80 -28.92 9.39
N LEU A 481 -11.02 -27.94 8.91
CA LEU A 481 -11.52 -26.68 8.35
C LEU A 481 -11.50 -26.66 6.82
N ASN A 482 -10.89 -27.66 6.17
CA ASN A 482 -10.67 -27.69 4.73
C ASN A 482 -11.96 -27.43 3.93
N ASP A 483 -13.01 -28.22 4.17
CA ASP A 483 -14.26 -28.12 3.41
C ASP A 483 -14.89 -26.73 3.53
N ALA A 484 -14.95 -26.18 4.75
CA ALA A 484 -15.50 -24.84 4.99
C ALA A 484 -14.63 -23.74 4.34
N THR A 485 -13.31 -23.87 4.44
CA THR A 485 -12.35 -22.95 3.84
C THR A 485 -12.47 -22.97 2.31
N VAL A 486 -12.60 -24.13 1.69
CA VAL A 486 -12.75 -24.25 0.23
C VAL A 486 -14.12 -23.75 -0.23
N ASP A 487 -15.20 -24.16 0.45
CA ASP A 487 -16.56 -23.82 0.06
C ASP A 487 -16.88 -22.32 0.19
N PHE A 488 -16.42 -21.66 1.27
CA PHE A 488 -16.58 -20.21 1.40
C PHE A 488 -15.87 -19.48 0.25
N ALA A 489 -14.65 -19.89 -0.12
CA ALA A 489 -13.92 -19.29 -1.23
C ALA A 489 -14.63 -19.50 -2.58
N LEU A 490 -15.19 -20.69 -2.82
CA LEU A 490 -15.97 -20.97 -4.01
C LEU A 490 -17.27 -20.17 -4.05
N SER A 491 -17.94 -20.00 -2.92
CA SER A 491 -19.17 -19.20 -2.79
C SER A 491 -18.91 -17.71 -3.07
N VAL A 492 -17.77 -17.17 -2.59
CA VAL A 492 -17.34 -15.81 -2.96
C VAL A 492 -17.03 -15.72 -4.45
N LYS A 493 -16.31 -16.70 -5.01
CA LYS A 493 -15.97 -16.72 -6.44
C LYS A 493 -17.23 -16.79 -7.33
N ALA A 494 -18.27 -17.46 -6.86
CA ALA A 494 -19.57 -17.55 -7.51
C ALA A 494 -20.50 -16.34 -7.23
N VAL A 495 -20.04 -15.36 -6.45
CA VAL A 495 -20.80 -14.16 -6.05
C VAL A 495 -22.12 -14.52 -5.34
N GLN A 496 -22.09 -15.59 -4.54
CA GLN A 496 -23.22 -16.04 -3.71
C GLN A 496 -23.22 -15.39 -2.32
N VAL A 497 -22.06 -14.89 -1.88
CA VAL A 497 -21.91 -14.21 -0.59
C VAL A 497 -22.35 -12.75 -0.71
N LEU A 498 -23.03 -12.23 0.30
CA LEU A 498 -23.38 -10.82 0.45
C LEU A 498 -22.88 -10.31 1.80
N TYR A 499 -22.34 -9.09 1.84
CA TYR A 499 -21.98 -8.42 3.09
C TYR A 499 -22.20 -6.90 2.97
N ASP A 500 -22.29 -6.21 4.11
CA ASP A 500 -22.39 -4.74 4.12
C ASP A 500 -21.10 -4.11 3.58
N LYS A 501 -21.20 -3.37 2.48
CA LYS A 501 -20.07 -2.69 1.83
C LYS A 501 -19.34 -1.69 2.74
N ARG A 502 -19.95 -1.27 3.85
CA ARG A 502 -19.33 -0.38 4.86
C ARG A 502 -18.45 -1.13 5.87
N ASN A 503 -18.47 -2.46 5.91
CA ASN A 503 -17.67 -3.25 6.83
C ASN A 503 -16.18 -3.25 6.43
N SER A 504 -15.49 -2.15 6.76
CA SER A 504 -14.08 -1.92 6.43
C SER A 504 -13.15 -2.89 7.18
N LEU A 505 -13.56 -3.35 8.37
CA LEU A 505 -12.89 -4.38 9.17
C LEU A 505 -12.91 -5.74 8.45
N LEU A 506 -14.07 -6.23 8.03
CA LEU A 506 -14.17 -7.51 7.32
C LEU A 506 -13.36 -7.49 6.01
N LYS A 507 -13.45 -6.40 5.25
CA LYS A 507 -12.64 -6.23 4.02
C LYS A 507 -11.15 -6.28 4.31
N TRP A 508 -10.71 -5.65 5.40
CA TRP A 508 -9.33 -5.74 5.85
C TRP A 508 -8.94 -7.17 6.20
N SER A 509 -9.78 -7.87 6.95
CA SER A 509 -9.49 -9.24 7.38
C SER A 509 -9.41 -10.22 6.20
N ILE A 510 -10.33 -10.12 5.23
CA ILE A 510 -10.28 -10.92 3.99
C ILE A 510 -9.03 -10.59 3.15
N ALA A 511 -8.65 -9.31 3.07
CA ALA A 511 -7.44 -8.88 2.35
C ALA A 511 -6.15 -9.40 2.98
N ASN A 512 -6.15 -9.72 4.27
CA ASN A 512 -4.97 -10.20 4.98
C ASN A 512 -5.00 -11.71 5.25
N ALA A 513 -6.13 -12.38 5.00
CA ALA A 513 -6.29 -13.81 5.18
C ALA A 513 -5.49 -14.56 4.12
N THR A 514 -4.71 -15.53 4.59
CA THR A 514 -3.98 -16.46 3.75
C THR A 514 -4.33 -17.91 4.05
N THR A 515 -3.83 -18.85 3.27
CA THR A 515 -4.03 -20.29 3.53
C THR A 515 -2.71 -21.02 3.76
N VAL A 516 -2.71 -21.94 4.72
CA VAL A 516 -1.64 -22.94 4.91
C VAL A 516 -2.18 -24.34 4.71
N SER A 517 -1.36 -25.22 4.16
CA SER A 517 -1.71 -26.62 3.91
C SER A 517 -0.99 -27.58 4.86
N ASN A 518 -1.62 -28.69 5.21
CA ASN A 518 -0.93 -29.82 5.82
C ASN A 518 -0.24 -30.70 4.77
N SER A 519 0.39 -31.81 5.20
CA SER A 519 1.09 -32.76 4.32
C SER A 519 0.18 -33.48 3.32
N PHE A 520 -1.14 -33.42 3.49
CA PHE A 520 -2.13 -34.05 2.62
C PHE A 520 -2.78 -33.06 1.64
N GLY A 521 -2.36 -31.79 1.67
CA GLY A 521 -2.90 -30.73 0.81
C GLY A 521 -4.21 -30.10 1.31
N GLU A 522 -4.70 -30.52 2.48
CA GLU A 522 -5.85 -29.88 3.13
C GLU A 522 -5.45 -28.51 3.65
N ILE A 523 -6.32 -27.51 3.54
CA ILE A 523 -6.02 -26.11 3.86
C ILE A 523 -6.81 -25.59 5.07
N LYS A 524 -6.26 -24.56 5.71
CA LYS A 524 -6.99 -23.67 6.63
C LYS A 524 -6.51 -22.23 6.47
N ILE A 525 -7.28 -21.30 7.04
CA ILE A 525 -6.89 -19.89 7.13
C ILE A 525 -5.67 -19.75 8.05
N ASP A 526 -4.80 -18.81 7.69
CA ASP A 526 -3.66 -18.35 8.48
C ASP A 526 -3.32 -16.88 8.13
N LYS A 527 -2.43 -16.28 8.92
CA LYS A 527 -1.93 -14.92 8.72
C LYS A 527 -0.42 -14.91 8.46
N GLN A 528 0.02 -14.18 7.43
CA GLN A 528 1.45 -13.99 7.14
C GLN A 528 2.21 -13.29 8.27
N SER A 529 1.52 -12.43 9.03
CA SER A 529 2.09 -11.72 10.16
C SER A 529 1.10 -11.70 11.32
N GLN A 530 1.61 -11.78 12.55
CA GLN A 530 0.80 -11.63 13.76
C GLN A 530 0.12 -10.24 13.86
N LYS A 531 0.51 -9.26 13.03
CA LYS A 531 -0.11 -7.94 12.93
C LYS A 531 -1.37 -7.92 12.06
N ASN A 532 -1.57 -8.94 11.25
CA ASN A 532 -2.71 -9.06 10.35
C ASN A 532 -3.91 -9.58 11.15
N ARG A 533 -4.97 -8.76 11.25
CA ARG A 533 -6.22 -9.13 11.93
C ARG A 533 -7.15 -9.84 10.97
N ILE A 534 -7.27 -11.16 11.13
CA ILE A 534 -8.07 -12.05 10.29
C ILE A 534 -9.25 -12.68 11.06
N ASP A 535 -9.40 -12.31 12.32
CA ASP A 535 -10.30 -12.86 13.33
C ASP A 535 -11.78 -12.91 12.86
N PRO A 536 -12.32 -11.88 12.15
CA PRO A 536 -13.65 -11.99 11.54
C PRO A 536 -13.79 -13.15 10.56
N VAL A 537 -12.74 -13.48 9.80
CA VAL A 537 -12.73 -14.59 8.83
C VAL A 537 -12.73 -15.92 9.56
N ASP A 538 -11.95 -16.07 10.62
CA ASP A 538 -11.93 -17.30 11.43
C ASP A 538 -13.32 -17.57 12.04
N ALA A 539 -13.95 -16.54 12.62
CA ALA A 539 -15.33 -16.65 13.13
C ALA A 539 -16.34 -17.01 12.04
N ILE A 540 -16.20 -16.46 10.82
CA ILE A 540 -17.04 -16.83 9.68
C ILE A 540 -16.83 -18.30 9.31
N ILE A 541 -15.59 -18.79 9.25
CA ILE A 541 -15.29 -20.17 8.88
C ILE A 541 -15.85 -21.16 9.91
N ASP A 542 -15.83 -20.81 11.20
CA ASP A 542 -16.46 -21.63 12.24
C ASP A 542 -17.98 -21.73 12.03
N ALA A 543 -18.67 -20.61 11.80
CA ALA A 543 -20.10 -20.61 11.48
C ALA A 543 -20.41 -21.37 10.16
N TRP A 544 -19.59 -21.14 9.14
CA TRP A 544 -19.75 -21.71 7.81
C TRP A 544 -19.60 -23.22 7.81
N LYS A 545 -18.67 -23.74 8.63
CA LYS A 545 -18.49 -25.17 8.80
C LYS A 545 -19.74 -25.83 9.36
N ILE A 546 -20.35 -25.23 10.39
CA ILE A 546 -21.58 -25.76 10.99
C ILE A 546 -22.72 -25.76 9.97
N MET A 547 -22.88 -24.65 9.22
CA MET A 547 -23.85 -24.59 8.13
C MET A 547 -23.65 -25.73 7.12
N LEU A 548 -22.41 -26.07 6.75
CA LEU A 548 -22.12 -27.15 5.81
C LEU A 548 -22.41 -28.55 6.35
N ILE A 549 -22.14 -28.78 7.65
CA ILE A 549 -22.48 -30.04 8.30
C ILE A 549 -24.00 -30.25 8.26
N ASN A 550 -24.77 -29.24 8.66
CA ASN A 550 -26.23 -29.32 8.67
C ASN A 550 -26.85 -29.42 7.27
N LYS A 551 -26.26 -28.76 6.25
CA LYS A 551 -26.68 -28.97 4.85
C LYS A 551 -26.47 -30.41 4.40
N LYS A 552 -25.38 -31.07 4.81
CA LYS A 552 -25.10 -32.47 4.45
C LYS A 552 -26.07 -33.44 5.13
N GLU A 553 -26.47 -33.16 6.37
CA GLU A 553 -27.44 -33.99 7.11
C GLU A 553 -28.88 -33.80 6.63
N ALA A 554 -29.25 -32.60 6.14
CA ALA A 554 -30.56 -32.34 5.57
C ALA A 554 -30.83 -33.03 4.22
N VAL A 555 -29.79 -33.48 3.50
CA VAL A 555 -29.94 -34.38 2.34
C VAL A 555 -30.22 -35.78 2.88
N ASN A 556 -31.46 -36.02 3.29
CA ASN A 556 -31.88 -37.30 3.83
C ASN A 556 -31.81 -38.37 2.71
N ASN A 557 -31.01 -39.41 2.91
CA ASN A 557 -30.93 -40.55 2.01
C ASN A 557 -32.29 -41.21 1.81
N ASP A 558 -33.23 -41.08 2.74
CA ASP A 558 -34.57 -41.65 2.62
C ASP A 558 -35.39 -40.97 1.51
N GLU A 559 -35.29 -39.64 1.33
CA GLU A 559 -35.96 -38.93 0.21
C GLU A 559 -35.31 -39.26 -1.13
N ALA A 560 -33.97 -39.36 -1.18
CA ALA A 560 -33.25 -39.78 -2.38
C ALA A 560 -33.53 -41.25 -2.75
N VAL A 561 -33.74 -42.11 -1.76
CA VAL A 561 -34.15 -43.51 -1.93
C VAL A 561 -35.62 -43.58 -2.34
N GLU A 562 -36.52 -42.78 -1.78
CA GLU A 562 -37.91 -42.69 -2.22
C GLU A 562 -38.02 -42.21 -3.66
N GLU A 563 -37.32 -41.15 -4.07
CA GLU A 563 -37.28 -40.70 -5.46
C GLU A 563 -36.71 -41.77 -6.41
N TRP A 564 -35.68 -42.50 -5.97
CA TRP A 564 -35.11 -43.60 -6.74
C TRP A 564 -36.07 -44.80 -6.86
N LEU A 565 -36.77 -45.15 -5.78
CA LEU A 565 -37.81 -46.19 -5.77
C LEU A 565 -39.01 -45.80 -6.63
N ASP A 566 -39.41 -44.54 -6.64
CA ASP A 566 -40.48 -44.02 -7.49
C ASP A 566 -40.11 -44.05 -8.98
N LEU A 567 -38.85 -43.76 -9.31
CA LEU A 567 -38.29 -43.87 -10.66
C LEU A 567 -38.24 -45.31 -11.16
N ILE A 568 -38.01 -46.29 -10.28
CA ILE A 568 -38.02 -47.72 -10.63
C ILE A 568 -39.45 -48.25 -10.78
N ASN A 569 -40.37 -47.83 -9.92
CA ASN A 569 -41.77 -48.26 -9.97
C ASN A 569 -42.52 -47.68 -11.18
N LYS A 570 -42.13 -46.50 -11.69
CA LYS A 570 -42.66 -45.93 -12.95
C LYS A 570 -42.15 -46.62 -14.23
N ARG A 571 -41.18 -47.55 -14.13
CA ARG A 571 -40.63 -48.32 -15.26
C ARG A 571 -41.11 -49.77 -15.32
N ARG A 572 -42.00 -50.18 -14.41
CA ARG A 572 -42.81 -51.40 -14.53
C ARG A 572 -44.21 -51.02 -14.99
#